data_AF-A0A3T0RQY0-F1
#
_entry.id   AF-A0A3T0RQY0-F1
#
_cell.length_a   1.000
_cell.length_b   1.000
_cell.length_c   1.000
_cell.angle_alpha   90.00
_cell.angle_beta   90.00
_cell.angle_gamma   90.00
#
_symmetry.space_group_name_H-M   'P 1'
#
loop_
_entity.id
_entity.type
_entity.pdbx_description
1 polymer ?
#
loop_
_entity_poly.entity_id
_entity_poly.type
_entity_poly.pdbx_seq_one_letter_code
_entity_poly.pdbx_strand_id
1 'polypeptide(L)'
;MNDEEIKNEETTTQESTETPKEKVKIEFPYSEVVREKAPKVFDVAENVATQWKNDEKFEVGLSNPYAEVAAVKALEKAKEVEKKLEEKGVISMAKMGVQIAQLQVQSILSKFNKKS
;
A
#
# COMPACT_ATOMS: atom_id res chain seq x y z
N MET A 1 -20.66 -37.53 44.60
CA MET A 1 -21.72 -38.14 43.77
C MET A 1 -22.75 -37.05 43.51
N ASN A 2 -22.77 -36.33 42.40
CA ASN A 2 -22.19 -36.53 41.07
C ASN A 2 -21.84 -35.12 40.55
N ASP A 3 -20.58 -34.86 40.22
CA ASP A 3 -19.91 -35.09 38.93
C ASP A 3 -20.23 -33.99 37.92
N GLU A 4 -19.14 -33.32 37.57
CA GLU A 4 -18.97 -32.23 36.64
C GLU A 4 -19.40 -32.64 35.23
N GLU A 5 -20.11 -31.76 34.53
CA GLU A 5 -20.16 -31.79 33.06
C GLU A 5 -19.72 -30.43 32.53
N ILE A 6 -18.39 -30.26 32.51
CA ILE A 6 -17.71 -29.21 31.74
C ILE A 6 -17.84 -29.61 30.27
N LYS A 7 -18.71 -28.89 29.55
CA LYS A 7 -18.90 -29.09 28.10
C LYS A 7 -17.78 -28.37 27.35
N ASN A 8 -16.75 -29.14 27.02
CA ASN A 8 -15.58 -28.73 26.25
C ASN A 8 -15.91 -28.54 24.77
N GLU A 9 -15.24 -27.53 24.20
CA GLU A 9 -14.57 -27.54 22.89
C GLU A 9 -15.41 -27.72 21.62
N GLU A 10 -15.73 -26.60 20.98
CA GLU A 10 -15.38 -26.35 19.57
C GLU A 10 -14.99 -24.87 19.42
N THR A 11 -13.87 -24.47 20.03
CA THR A 11 -13.19 -23.25 19.60
C THR A 11 -12.40 -23.65 18.37
N THR A 12 -13.02 -23.48 17.20
CA THR A 12 -12.32 -23.48 15.92
C THR A 12 -11.29 -22.36 15.98
N THR A 13 -10.09 -22.72 16.45
CA THR A 13 -8.87 -21.95 16.24
C THR A 13 -8.67 -21.91 14.73
N GLN A 14 -9.22 -20.88 14.10
CA GLN A 14 -8.75 -20.42 12.81
C GLN A 14 -7.32 -19.96 13.04
N GLU A 15 -6.39 -20.89 12.83
CA GLU A 15 -4.98 -20.62 12.66
C GLU A 15 -4.87 -19.71 11.43
N SER A 16 -5.02 -18.40 11.66
CA SER A 16 -4.78 -17.38 10.66
C SER A 16 -3.30 -17.47 10.36
N THR A 17 -3.00 -18.04 9.20
CA THR A 17 -1.68 -17.96 8.58
C THR A 17 -1.41 -16.49 8.27
N GLU A 18 -1.01 -15.73 9.29
CA GLU A 18 -0.52 -14.37 9.14
C GLU A 18 0.81 -14.45 8.40
N THR A 19 0.74 -14.36 7.06
CA THR A 19 1.83 -13.83 6.27
C THR A 19 2.31 -12.56 6.97
N PRO A 20 3.61 -12.40 7.26
CA PRO A 20 4.11 -11.25 8.00
C PRO A 20 3.72 -9.99 7.24
N LYS A 21 2.75 -9.24 7.79
CA LYS A 21 2.19 -8.05 7.15
C LYS A 21 3.34 -7.12 6.82
N GLU A 22 3.55 -6.89 5.54
CA GLU A 22 4.70 -6.12 5.08
C GLU A 22 4.44 -4.65 5.41
N LYS A 23 5.08 -4.16 6.49
CA LYS A 23 4.96 -2.77 6.91
C LYS A 23 5.60 -1.88 5.85
N VAL A 24 4.81 -0.99 5.27
CA VAL A 24 5.28 -0.02 4.28
C VAL A 24 5.85 1.18 5.02
N LYS A 25 7.14 1.45 4.83
CA LYS A 25 7.80 2.66 5.31
C LYS A 25 7.95 3.63 4.15
N ILE A 26 7.48 4.87 4.32
CA ILE A 26 7.55 5.88 3.27
C ILE A 26 8.92 6.56 3.35
N GLU A 27 9.73 6.39 2.31
CA GLU A 27 11.07 6.99 2.23
C GLU A 27 11.22 7.75 0.92
N PHE A 28 11.47 9.05 1.04
CA PHE A 28 11.80 9.95 -0.08
C PHE A 28 12.81 11.00 0.38
N PRO A 29 13.52 11.70 -0.52
CA PRO A 29 14.48 12.74 -0.12
C PRO A 29 13.81 13.79 0.79
N TYR A 30 14.46 14.10 1.92
CA TYR A 30 13.93 15.00 2.96
C TYR A 30 12.68 14.50 3.71
N SER A 31 12.29 13.23 3.55
CA SER A 31 11.19 12.63 4.31
C SER A 31 11.38 12.73 5.82
N GLU A 32 12.62 12.65 6.31
CA GLU A 32 12.91 12.81 7.75
C GLU A 32 12.51 14.19 8.28
N VAL A 33 12.71 15.26 7.51
CA VAL A 33 12.29 16.61 7.91
C VAL A 33 10.77 16.70 8.03
N VAL A 34 10.05 16.05 7.10
CA VAL A 34 8.58 16.01 7.13
C VAL A 34 8.07 15.15 8.28
N ARG A 35 8.73 14.01 8.54
CA ARG A 35 8.42 13.10 9.65
C ARG A 35 8.63 13.80 11.00
N GLU A 36 9.67 14.63 11.15
CA GLU A 36 9.88 15.45 12.34
C GLU A 36 8.80 16.53 12.54
N LYS A 37 8.33 17.16 11.45
CA LYS A 37 7.33 18.25 11.52
C LYS A 37 5.89 17.75 11.69
N ALA A 38 5.57 16.59 11.15
CA ALA A 38 4.22 16.03 11.15
C ALA A 38 4.22 14.50 11.35
N PRO A 39 4.70 14.00 12.51
CA PRO A 39 4.87 12.56 12.74
C PRO A 39 3.56 11.78 12.60
N LYS A 40 2.47 12.32 13.17
CA LYS A 40 1.13 11.68 13.11
C LYS A 40 0.61 11.49 11.68
N VAL A 41 0.90 12.44 10.78
CA VAL A 41 0.46 12.34 9.38
C VAL A 41 1.26 11.25 8.68
N PHE A 42 2.54 11.15 9.01
CA PHE A 42 3.42 10.12 8.48
C PHE A 42 3.00 8.72 8.94
N ASP A 43 2.68 8.56 10.23
CA ASP A 43 2.19 7.29 10.79
C ASP A 43 0.89 6.84 10.12
N VAL A 44 -0.06 7.76 9.93
CA VAL A 44 -1.31 7.48 9.21
C VAL A 44 -1.04 7.11 7.77
N ALA A 45 -0.14 7.81 7.08
CA ALA A 45 0.20 7.52 5.69
C ALA A 45 0.88 6.14 5.56
N GLU A 46 1.79 5.78 6.44
CA GLU A 46 2.46 4.47 6.47
C GLU A 46 1.46 3.35 6.79
N ASN A 47 0.52 3.58 7.72
CA ASN A 47 -0.54 2.63 8.03
C ASN A 47 -1.49 2.42 6.84
N VAL A 48 -1.97 3.51 6.23
CA VAL A 48 -2.83 3.45 5.03
C VAL A 48 -2.08 2.78 3.87
N ALA A 49 -0.79 3.07 3.67
CA ALA A 49 0.02 2.43 2.64
C ALA A 49 0.19 0.92 2.90
N THR A 50 0.35 0.53 4.17
CA THR A 50 0.41 -0.88 4.58
C THR A 50 -0.94 -1.58 4.32
N GLN A 51 -2.05 -0.98 4.71
CA GLN A 51 -3.40 -1.49 4.43
C GLN A 51 -3.68 -1.57 2.92
N TRP A 52 -3.20 -0.58 2.17
CA TRP A 52 -3.31 -0.56 0.72
C TRP A 52 -2.59 -1.75 0.10
N LYS A 53 -1.36 -2.03 0.53
CA LYS A 53 -0.54 -3.13 0.01
C LYS A 53 -1.08 -4.50 0.40
N ASN A 54 -1.66 -4.63 1.59
CA ASN A 54 -2.13 -5.90 2.13
C ASN A 54 -3.61 -6.20 1.83
N ASP A 55 -4.29 -5.39 1.01
CA ASP A 55 -5.72 -5.55 0.72
C ASP A 55 -6.64 -5.53 1.94
N GLU A 56 -6.25 -4.78 2.95
CA GLU A 56 -7.03 -4.62 4.18
C GLU A 56 -8.06 -3.50 4.08
N LYS A 57 -9.02 -3.51 5.00
CA LYS A 57 -9.97 -2.41 5.18
C LYS A 57 -9.20 -1.17 5.68
N PHE A 58 -9.47 -0.02 5.05
CA PHE A 58 -8.81 1.23 5.42
C PHE A 58 -9.26 1.76 6.78
N GLU A 59 -8.29 2.13 7.61
CA GLU A 59 -8.47 2.85 8.87
C GLU A 59 -7.47 4.01 8.90
N VAL A 60 -7.98 5.23 8.74
CA VAL A 60 -7.16 6.45 8.58
C VAL A 60 -6.93 7.13 9.94
N GLY A 61 -7.80 6.87 10.93
CA GLY A 61 -7.58 7.31 12.31
C GLY A 61 -7.67 8.83 12.48
N LEU A 62 -8.47 9.51 11.66
CA LEU A 62 -8.71 10.94 11.74
C LEU A 62 -9.63 11.27 12.91
N SER A 63 -9.34 12.38 13.60
CA SER A 63 -10.13 12.82 14.76
C SER A 63 -11.56 13.26 14.40
N ASN A 64 -11.81 13.61 13.14
CA ASN A 64 -13.14 14.02 12.67
C ASN A 64 -13.82 12.84 11.95
N PRO A 65 -14.96 12.33 12.46
CA PRO A 65 -15.62 11.15 11.90
C PRO A 65 -16.13 11.36 10.47
N TYR A 66 -16.50 12.57 10.07
CA TYR A 66 -16.91 12.84 8.70
C TYR A 66 -15.73 12.84 7.73
N ALA A 67 -14.57 13.34 8.18
CA ALA A 67 -13.34 13.29 7.41
C ALA A 67 -12.86 11.84 7.25
N GLU A 68 -12.99 11.02 8.30
CA GLU A 68 -12.67 9.59 8.26
C GLU A 68 -13.50 8.86 7.19
N VAL A 69 -14.83 9.02 7.22
CA VAL A 69 -15.72 8.38 6.24
C VAL A 69 -15.42 8.83 4.81
N ALA A 70 -15.14 10.12 4.61
CA ALA A 70 -14.79 10.65 3.30
C ALA A 70 -13.44 10.09 2.81
N ALA A 71 -12.43 10.04 3.68
CA ALA A 71 -11.11 9.50 3.37
C ALA A 71 -11.18 8.01 3.01
N VAL A 72 -11.85 7.20 3.83
CA VAL A 72 -12.04 5.76 3.57
C VAL A 72 -12.72 5.54 2.23
N LYS A 73 -13.83 6.23 1.94
CA LYS A 73 -14.52 6.10 0.65
C LYS A 73 -13.68 6.53 -0.54
N ALA A 74 -12.84 7.56 -0.37
CA ALA A 74 -11.93 8.00 -1.41
C ALA A 74 -10.85 6.95 -1.69
N LEU A 75 -10.27 6.36 -0.64
CA LEU A 75 -9.27 5.30 -0.74
C LEU A 75 -9.85 4.04 -1.40
N GLU A 76 -11.05 3.61 -0.98
CA GLU A 76 -11.76 2.48 -1.61
C GLU A 76 -11.99 2.69 -3.11
N LYS A 77 -12.47 3.88 -3.49
CA LYS A 77 -12.67 4.22 -4.90
C LYS A 77 -11.37 4.27 -5.69
N ALA A 78 -10.32 4.84 -5.11
CA ALA A 78 -9.01 4.90 -5.76
C ALA A 78 -8.44 3.48 -5.98
N LYS A 79 -8.66 2.56 -5.04
CA LYS A 79 -8.30 1.15 -5.17
C LYS A 79 -9.13 0.41 -6.22
N GLU A 80 -10.43 0.71 -6.30
CA GLU A 80 -11.28 0.20 -7.37
C GLU A 80 -10.81 0.67 -8.76
N VAL A 81 -10.39 1.93 -8.86
CA VAL A 81 -9.82 2.49 -10.10
C VAL A 81 -8.49 1.82 -10.45
N GLU A 82 -7.59 1.64 -9.49
CA GLU A 82 -6.33 0.91 -9.68
C GLU A 82 -6.59 -0.48 -10.24
N LYS A 83 -7.46 -1.26 -9.58
CA LYS A 83 -7.83 -2.61 -10.04
C LYS A 83 -8.39 -2.60 -11.45
N LYS A 84 -9.28 -1.65 -11.78
CA LYS A 84 -9.82 -1.49 -13.14
C LYS A 84 -8.75 -1.14 -14.17
N LEU A 85 -7.72 -0.39 -13.80
CA LEU A 85 -6.62 -0.01 -14.68
C LEU A 85 -5.61 -1.15 -14.88
N GLU A 86 -5.40 -1.98 -13.84
CA GLU A 86 -4.63 -3.21 -13.93
C GLU A 86 -5.32 -4.24 -14.83
N GLU A 87 -6.61 -4.48 -14.63
CA GLU A 87 -7.42 -5.38 -15.48
C GLU A 87 -7.41 -4.94 -16.95
N LYS A 88 -7.44 -3.62 -17.20
CA LYS A 88 -7.36 -3.06 -18.55
C LYS A 88 -5.94 -3.03 -19.13
N GLY A 89 -4.92 -3.38 -18.34
CA GLY A 89 -3.52 -3.43 -18.77
C GLY A 89 -2.87 -2.08 -19.12
N VAL A 90 -3.56 -0.95 -18.87
CA VAL A 90 -3.10 0.39 -19.27
C VAL A 90 -1.84 0.79 -18.51
N ILE A 91 -1.74 0.40 -17.23
CA ILE A 91 -0.55 0.67 -16.40
C ILE A 91 0.67 -0.09 -16.95
N SER A 92 0.49 -1.32 -17.42
CA SER A 92 1.57 -2.12 -18.02
C SER A 92 2.08 -1.49 -19.32
N MET A 93 1.16 -1.06 -20.20
CA MET A 93 1.53 -0.34 -21.42
C MET A 93 2.27 0.97 -21.14
N ALA A 94 1.81 1.75 -20.16
CA ALA A 94 2.46 3.01 -19.78
C ALA A 94 3.89 2.78 -19.25
N LYS A 95 4.09 1.79 -18.36
CA LYS A 95 5.42 1.41 -17.85
C LYS A 95 6.35 0.99 -18.99
N MET A 96 5.85 0.19 -19.94
CA MET A 96 6.62 -0.25 -21.10
C MET A 96 7.03 0.93 -21.98
N GLY A 97 6.13 1.89 -22.22
CA GLY A 97 6.43 3.11 -22.99
C GLY A 97 7.54 3.95 -22.35
N VAL A 98 7.51 4.13 -21.03
CA VAL A 98 8.56 4.86 -20.30
C VAL A 98 9.91 4.15 -20.39
N GLN A 99 9.94 2.82 -20.23
CA GLN A 99 11.19 2.05 -20.38
C GLN A 99 11.76 2.16 -21.80
N ILE A 100 10.92 2.11 -22.83
CA ILE A 100 11.34 2.29 -24.22
C ILE A 100 11.97 3.69 -24.42
N ALA A 101 11.34 4.74 -23.89
CA ALA A 101 11.88 6.10 -23.97
C ALA A 101 13.23 6.23 -23.26
N GLN A 102 13.39 5.63 -22.07
CA GLN A 102 14.66 5.61 -21.34
C GLN A 102 15.76 4.88 -22.11
N LEU A 103 15.45 3.72 -22.71
CA LEU A 103 16.40 2.97 -23.55
C LEU A 103 16.81 3.79 -24.78
N GLN A 104 15.88 4.51 -25.41
CA GLN A 104 16.20 5.41 -26.52
C GLN A 104 17.15 6.52 -26.08
N VAL A 105 16.90 7.18 -24.94
CA VAL A 105 17.78 8.23 -24.40
C VAL A 105 19.18 7.67 -24.08
N GLN A 106 19.27 6.51 -23.42
CA GLN A 106 20.58 5.86 -23.17
C GLN A 106 21.31 5.48 -24.45
N SER A 107 20.57 5.01 -25.47
CA SER A 107 21.17 4.69 -26.78
C SER A 107 21.75 5.92 -27.48
N ILE A 108 21.14 7.09 -27.30
CA ILE A 108 21.63 8.36 -27.85
C ILE A 108 22.87 8.82 -27.09
N LEU A 109 22.82 8.83 -25.75
CA LEU A 109 23.95 9.23 -24.90
C LEU A 109 25.18 8.34 -25.11
N SER A 110 24.99 7.02 -25.21
CA SER A 110 26.09 6.08 -25.48
C SER A 110 26.71 6.26 -26.87
N LYS A 111 25.93 6.61 -27.90
CA LYS A 111 26.45 6.95 -29.23
C LYS A 111 27.27 8.24 -29.24
N PHE A 112 26.91 9.23 -28.41
CA PHE A 112 27.69 10.46 -28.26
C PHE A 112 29.02 10.21 -27.55
N ASN A 113 29.03 9.37 -26.50
CA ASN A 113 30.25 9.11 -25.72
C ASN A 113 31.27 8.20 -26.42
N LYS A 114 30.86 7.47 -27.47
CA LYS A 114 31.73 6.58 -28.27
C LYS A 114 32.40 7.27 -29.46
N LYS A 115 32.08 8.55 -29.71
CA LYS A 115 32.56 9.35 -30.84
C LYS A 115 33.60 10.41 -30.45
N SER A 116 33.95 10.49 -29.16
CA SER A 116 35.11 11.22 -28.63
C SER A 116 36.26 10.26 -28.36
#